data_AF-A0A0M3FSY5-F1
#
_entry.id   AF-A0A0M3FSY5-F1
#
_cell.length_a   1.000
_cell.length_b   1.000
_cell.length_c   1.000
_cell.angle_alpha   90.00
_cell.angle_beta   90.00
_cell.angle_gamma   90.00
#
_symmetry.space_group_name_H-M   'P 1'
#
loop_
_entity.id
_entity.type
_entity.pdbx_description
1 polymer ?
#
loop_
_entity_poly.entity_id
_entity_poly.type
_entity_poly.pdbx_seq_one_letter_code
_entity_poly.pdbx_strand_id
1 'polypeptide(L)'
;MVLLNSSAHHIYWLGRYLMRIQFAVSHLPFTDDAKAAQFAAAFGLVIDQAELLNCYMLDTKQTYSLLNQFAIAKDNIQELRGILSSNAYAELNHAIKGVQAHPDSLKQALAKCNQILDAEHEDIALFLHLGQKIELFDIQLRFQQDLTQLLQELEQLLQQLNDLGWNKLTQPWQLLKDYPNWEAYYNFTQQLEYMFEA
;
A
#
# COMPACT_ATOMS: atom_id res chain seq x y z
N MET A 1 -21.98 -8.00 2.33
CA MET A 1 -21.29 -8.67 3.47
C MET A 1 -21.26 -7.67 4.62
N VAL A 2 -21.14 -8.05 5.90
CA VAL A 2 -20.85 -7.06 6.96
C VAL A 2 -19.39 -7.25 7.34
N LEU A 3 -18.53 -6.35 6.88
CA LEU A 3 -17.10 -6.37 7.16
C LEU A 3 -16.85 -5.75 8.55
N LEU A 4 -16.18 -6.48 9.43
CA LEU A 4 -15.77 -5.94 10.73
C LEU A 4 -14.66 -4.91 10.54
N ASN A 5 -14.59 -3.91 11.42
CA ASN A 5 -13.56 -2.86 11.34
C ASN A 5 -12.14 -3.43 11.40
N SER A 6 -11.90 -4.47 12.21
CA SER A 6 -10.60 -5.16 12.23
C SER A 6 -10.24 -5.80 10.89
N SER A 7 -11.21 -6.43 10.22
CA SER A 7 -11.03 -7.01 8.89
C SER A 7 -10.76 -5.94 7.83
N ALA A 8 -11.54 -4.84 7.86
CA ALA A 8 -11.34 -3.69 6.99
C ALA A 8 -9.94 -3.07 7.19
N HIS A 9 -9.48 -2.99 8.43
CA HIS A 9 -8.16 -2.48 8.79
C HIS A 9 -7.04 -3.37 8.25
N HIS A 10 -7.16 -4.70 8.34
CA HIS A 10 -6.21 -5.63 7.72
C HIS A 10 -6.15 -5.48 6.20
N ILE A 11 -7.31 -5.33 5.54
CA ILE A 11 -7.39 -5.13 4.08
C ILE A 11 -6.75 -3.79 3.68
N TYR A 12 -7.02 -2.73 4.42
CA TYR A 12 -6.42 -1.41 4.22
C TYR A 12 -4.89 -1.48 4.33
N TRP A 13 -4.35 -2.07 5.39
CA TRP A 13 -2.89 -2.23 5.54
C TRP A 13 -2.30 -3.12 4.47
N LEU A 14 -2.99 -4.20 4.07
CA LEU A 14 -2.56 -5.03 2.95
C LEU A 14 -2.42 -4.19 1.68
N GLY A 15 -3.42 -3.35 1.36
CA GLY A 15 -3.36 -2.42 0.22
C GLY A 15 -2.15 -1.50 0.28
N ARG A 16 -1.85 -0.95 1.46
CA ARG A 16 -0.64 -0.13 1.68
C ARG A 16 0.64 -0.90 1.39
N TYR A 17 0.80 -2.10 1.96
CA TYR A 17 2.01 -2.90 1.75
C TYR A 17 2.18 -3.30 0.28
N LEU A 18 1.11 -3.74 -0.38
CA LEU A 18 1.15 -4.13 -1.79
C LEU A 18 1.57 -2.94 -2.68
N MET A 19 0.99 -1.75 -2.47
CA MET A 19 1.35 -0.56 -3.23
C MET A 19 2.80 -0.12 -2.99
N ARG A 20 3.26 -0.12 -1.73
CA ARG A 20 4.65 0.23 -1.39
C ARG A 20 5.65 -0.65 -2.12
N ILE A 21 5.42 -1.97 -2.07
CA ILE A 21 6.31 -2.94 -2.69
C ILE A 21 6.22 -2.82 -4.21
N GLN A 22 5.01 -2.64 -4.76
CA GLN A 22 4.79 -2.45 -6.21
C GLN A 22 5.55 -1.23 -6.74
N PHE A 23 5.48 -0.09 -6.02
CA PHE A 23 6.23 1.11 -6.38
C PHE A 23 7.74 0.88 -6.31
N ALA A 24 8.24 0.30 -5.23
CA ALA A 24 9.68 0.11 -5.10
C ALA A 24 10.23 -0.89 -6.12
N VAL A 25 9.53 -2.00 -6.37
CA VAL A 25 9.98 -3.02 -7.32
C VAL A 25 9.91 -2.54 -8.77
N SER A 26 9.05 -1.55 -9.10
CA SER A 26 9.00 -0.97 -10.45
C SER A 26 10.26 -0.18 -10.80
N HIS A 27 11.06 0.21 -9.81
CA HIS A 27 12.33 0.91 -9.99
C HIS A 27 13.54 -0.03 -10.03
N LEU A 28 13.34 -1.32 -9.68
CA LEU A 28 14.42 -2.29 -9.68
C LEU A 28 14.62 -2.95 -11.07
N PRO A 29 15.88 -3.24 -11.46
CA PRO A 29 17.10 -2.84 -10.76
C PRO A 29 17.48 -1.38 -11.04
N PHE A 30 18.07 -0.71 -10.04
CA PHE A 30 18.75 0.57 -10.27
C PHE A 30 20.05 0.34 -11.03
N THR A 31 20.33 1.18 -12.02
CA THR A 31 21.59 1.18 -12.79
C THR A 31 22.30 2.53 -12.75
N ASP A 32 21.75 3.50 -12.02
CA ASP A 32 22.21 4.88 -11.94
C ASP A 32 22.26 5.27 -10.46
N ASP A 33 23.45 5.64 -10.00
CA ASP A 33 23.72 5.95 -8.59
C ASP A 33 22.95 7.18 -8.11
N ALA A 34 22.79 8.21 -8.97
CA ALA A 34 22.05 9.41 -8.60
C ALA A 34 20.56 9.12 -8.41
N LYS A 35 19.97 8.30 -9.28
CA LYS A 35 18.58 7.84 -9.13
C LYS A 35 18.40 6.95 -7.90
N ALA A 36 19.36 6.06 -7.64
CA ALA A 36 19.34 5.22 -6.45
C ALA A 36 19.42 6.06 -5.17
N ALA A 37 20.35 7.03 -5.12
CA ALA A 37 20.52 7.94 -3.99
C ALA A 37 19.25 8.77 -3.73
N GLN A 38 18.64 9.31 -4.79
CA GLN A 38 17.38 10.06 -4.67
C GLN A 38 16.26 9.18 -4.12
N PHE A 39 16.12 7.95 -4.63
CA PHE A 39 15.12 7.00 -4.15
C PHE A 39 15.36 6.63 -2.68
N ALA A 40 16.60 6.28 -2.31
CA ALA A 40 16.97 5.94 -0.95
C ALA A 40 16.68 7.10 0.02
N ALA A 41 17.09 8.31 -0.34
CA ALA A 41 16.87 9.51 0.48
C ALA A 41 15.38 9.82 0.70
N ALA A 42 14.52 9.59 -0.29
CA ALA A 42 13.07 9.77 -0.17
C ALA A 42 12.45 8.88 0.95
N PHE A 43 13.10 7.74 1.25
CA PHE A 43 12.73 6.84 2.33
C PHE A 43 13.64 6.92 3.57
N GLY A 44 14.51 7.93 3.65
CA GLY A 44 15.42 8.14 4.78
C GLY A 44 16.57 7.14 4.85
N LEU A 45 16.87 6.44 3.75
CA LEU A 45 18.00 5.52 3.66
C LEU A 45 19.26 6.28 3.21
N VAL A 46 20.39 5.96 3.83
CA VAL A 46 21.71 6.53 3.47
C VAL A 46 22.44 5.51 2.59
N ILE A 47 22.01 5.41 1.33
CA ILE A 47 22.59 4.52 0.31
C ILE A 47 22.75 5.34 -0.98
N ASP A 48 23.98 5.45 -1.48
CA ASP A 48 24.32 6.30 -2.63
C ASP A 48 24.67 5.52 -3.90
N GLN A 49 24.78 4.18 -3.81
CA GLN A 49 25.14 3.30 -4.91
C GLN A 49 23.97 2.40 -5.31
N ALA A 50 23.72 2.32 -6.61
CA ALA A 50 22.67 1.52 -7.20
C ALA A 50 22.80 0.03 -6.87
N GLU A 51 24.02 -0.51 -6.92
CA GLU A 51 24.29 -1.91 -6.57
C GLU A 51 23.95 -2.21 -5.10
N LEU A 52 24.37 -1.34 -4.18
CA LEU A 52 24.08 -1.49 -2.76
C LEU A 52 22.58 -1.41 -2.48
N LEU A 53 21.86 -0.49 -3.14
CA LEU A 53 20.42 -0.37 -2.99
C LEU A 53 19.68 -1.60 -3.52
N ASN A 54 20.08 -2.14 -4.67
CA ASN A 54 19.52 -3.36 -5.23
C ASN A 54 19.70 -4.55 -4.25
N CYS A 55 20.89 -4.71 -3.68
CA CYS A 55 21.17 -5.72 -2.66
C CYS A 55 20.32 -5.50 -1.41
N TYR A 56 20.27 -4.28 -0.88
CA TYR A 56 19.48 -3.93 0.31
C TYR A 56 18.00 -4.29 0.14
N MET A 57 17.41 -3.92 -1.01
CA MET A 57 15.98 -4.12 -1.28
C MET A 57 15.58 -5.60 -1.38
N LEU A 58 16.52 -6.49 -1.65
CA LEU A 58 16.29 -7.93 -1.80
C LEU A 58 16.94 -8.77 -0.68
N ASP A 59 17.46 -8.14 0.36
CA ASP A 59 18.11 -8.82 1.50
C ASP A 59 17.11 -9.04 2.65
N THR A 60 16.86 -10.30 3.00
CA THR A 60 15.97 -10.68 4.11
C THR A 60 16.53 -10.30 5.49
N LYS A 61 17.79 -9.91 5.60
CA LYS A 61 18.37 -9.39 6.85
C LYS A 61 18.04 -7.92 7.10
N GLN A 62 17.64 -7.18 6.07
CA GLN A 62 17.30 -5.75 6.19
C GLN A 62 15.82 -5.60 6.52
N THR A 63 15.50 -5.01 7.67
CA THR A 63 14.11 -4.88 8.15
C THR A 63 13.17 -4.26 7.12
N TYR A 64 13.64 -3.27 6.37
CA TYR A 64 12.83 -2.54 5.39
C TYR A 64 13.01 -3.01 3.94
N SER A 65 13.65 -4.16 3.72
CA SER A 65 13.73 -4.74 2.36
C SER A 65 12.34 -5.10 1.83
N LEU A 66 12.23 -5.19 0.51
CA LEU A 66 10.98 -5.56 -0.15
C LEU A 66 10.53 -6.97 0.25
N LEU A 67 11.46 -7.88 0.51
CA LEU A 67 11.13 -9.23 0.94
C LEU A 67 10.55 -9.27 2.35
N ASN A 68 11.08 -8.46 3.28
CA ASN A 68 10.54 -8.37 4.63
C ASN A 68 9.20 -7.62 4.66
N GLN A 69 9.06 -6.55 3.87
CA GLN A 69 7.76 -5.88 3.69
C GLN A 69 6.73 -6.84 3.06
N PHE A 70 7.15 -7.68 2.11
CA PHE A 70 6.27 -8.69 1.53
C PHE A 70 5.90 -9.78 2.53
N ALA A 71 6.77 -10.15 3.46
CA ALA A 71 6.43 -11.06 4.55
C ALA A 71 5.29 -10.50 5.43
N ILE A 72 5.33 -9.20 5.76
CA ILE A 72 4.24 -8.54 6.50
C ILE A 72 2.93 -8.55 5.70
N ALA A 73 3.00 -8.36 4.37
CA ALA A 73 1.83 -8.51 3.51
C ALA A 73 1.25 -9.94 3.55
N LYS A 74 2.11 -10.97 3.59
CA LYS A 74 1.68 -12.37 3.73
C LYS A 74 0.96 -12.61 5.05
N ASP A 75 1.45 -12.05 6.15
CA ASP A 75 0.82 -12.19 7.47
C ASP A 75 -0.56 -11.54 7.46
N ASN A 76 -0.71 -10.35 6.89
CA ASN A 76 -2.02 -9.73 6.70
C ASN A 76 -2.96 -10.61 5.87
N ILE A 77 -2.48 -11.26 4.81
CA ILE A 77 -3.30 -12.20 4.01
C ILE A 77 -3.80 -13.36 4.87
N GLN A 78 -3.02 -13.88 5.83
CA GLN A 78 -3.47 -14.96 6.71
C GLN A 78 -4.64 -14.52 7.60
N GLU A 79 -4.63 -13.28 8.07
CA GLU A 79 -5.72 -12.69 8.88
C GLU A 79 -7.02 -12.51 8.08
N LEU A 80 -6.97 -12.59 6.74
CA LEU A 80 -8.15 -12.51 5.87
C LEU A 80 -8.88 -13.86 5.68
N ARG A 81 -8.45 -14.90 6.39
CA ARG A 81 -9.10 -16.21 6.34
C ARG A 81 -10.54 -16.12 6.86
N GLY A 82 -11.50 -16.53 6.03
CA GLY A 82 -12.93 -16.48 6.37
C GLY A 82 -13.60 -15.13 6.08
N ILE A 83 -12.82 -14.13 5.66
CA ILE A 83 -13.32 -12.87 5.07
C ILE A 83 -13.37 -13.03 3.54
N LEU A 84 -12.28 -13.53 2.97
CA LEU A 84 -12.20 -13.81 1.53
C LEU A 84 -12.97 -15.07 1.17
N SER A 85 -13.44 -15.15 -0.08
CA SER A 85 -13.95 -16.38 -0.65
C SER A 85 -12.89 -17.49 -0.55
N SER A 86 -13.33 -18.74 -0.35
CA SER A 86 -12.38 -19.86 -0.22
C SER A 86 -11.49 -20.03 -1.46
N ASN A 87 -12.00 -19.69 -2.63
CA ASN A 87 -11.25 -19.72 -3.88
C ASN A 87 -10.16 -18.61 -3.90
N ALA A 88 -10.54 -17.36 -3.65
CA ALA A 88 -9.59 -16.25 -3.62
C ALA A 88 -8.51 -16.45 -2.56
N TYR A 89 -8.87 -16.94 -1.36
CA TYR A 89 -7.89 -17.23 -0.32
C TYR A 89 -6.87 -18.29 -0.77
N ALA A 90 -7.32 -19.35 -1.45
CA ALA A 90 -6.43 -20.39 -1.96
C ALA A 90 -5.52 -19.86 -3.08
N GLU A 91 -6.07 -19.08 -4.01
CA GLU A 91 -5.30 -18.46 -5.10
C GLU A 91 -4.28 -17.45 -4.58
N LEU A 92 -4.63 -16.62 -3.59
CA LEU A 92 -3.71 -15.68 -2.94
C LEU A 92 -2.56 -16.41 -2.26
N ASN A 93 -2.86 -17.45 -1.49
CA ASN A 93 -1.83 -18.27 -0.85
C ASN A 93 -0.91 -18.93 -1.89
N HIS A 94 -1.44 -19.34 -3.04
CA HIS A 94 -0.62 -19.85 -4.14
C HIS A 94 0.24 -18.75 -4.77
N ALA A 95 -0.30 -17.55 -4.97
CA ALA A 95 0.42 -16.42 -5.58
C ALA A 95 1.61 -15.94 -4.72
N ILE A 96 1.47 -15.97 -3.39
CA ILE A 96 2.54 -15.55 -2.46
C ILE A 96 3.51 -16.69 -2.11
N LYS A 97 3.17 -17.93 -2.43
CA LYS A 97 4.01 -19.12 -2.17
C LYS A 97 5.18 -19.14 -3.15
N GLY A 98 6.39 -19.27 -2.61
CA GLY A 98 7.59 -19.44 -3.42
C GLY A 98 8.08 -18.18 -4.13
N VAL A 99 7.64 -16.98 -3.70
CA VAL A 99 8.24 -15.72 -4.15
C VAL A 99 9.75 -15.73 -3.89
N GLN A 100 10.51 -15.51 -4.95
CA GLN A 100 11.96 -15.51 -4.95
C GLN A 100 12.50 -14.11 -4.66
N ALA A 101 13.77 -14.02 -4.25
CA ALA A 101 14.51 -12.78 -4.09
C ALA A 101 14.86 -12.14 -5.45
N HIS A 102 13.84 -11.84 -6.26
CA HIS A 102 13.99 -11.31 -7.61
C HIS A 102 12.85 -10.32 -7.93
N PRO A 103 13.13 -9.16 -8.56
CA PRO A 103 12.11 -8.16 -8.85
C PRO A 103 10.92 -8.69 -9.65
N ASP A 104 11.17 -9.51 -10.68
CA ASP A 104 10.08 -10.05 -11.52
C ASP A 104 9.19 -11.04 -10.76
N SER A 105 9.76 -11.81 -9.82
CA SER A 105 8.98 -12.72 -8.99
C SER A 105 8.03 -11.94 -8.08
N LEU A 106 8.51 -10.84 -7.49
CA LEU A 106 7.69 -9.92 -6.70
C LEU A 106 6.61 -9.24 -7.56
N LYS A 107 6.97 -8.69 -8.73
CA LYS A 107 6.00 -8.06 -9.65
C LYS A 107 4.86 -9.00 -10.02
N GLN A 108 5.17 -10.24 -10.38
CA GLN A 108 4.16 -11.25 -10.73
C GLN A 108 3.27 -11.60 -9.54
N ALA A 109 3.84 -11.76 -8.35
CA ALA A 109 3.07 -12.05 -7.14
C ALA A 109 2.12 -10.90 -6.77
N LEU A 110 2.61 -9.66 -6.81
CA LEU A 110 1.82 -8.46 -6.52
C LEU A 110 0.67 -8.28 -7.52
N ALA A 111 0.95 -8.44 -8.82
CA ALA A 111 -0.08 -8.35 -9.86
C ALA A 111 -1.20 -9.36 -9.64
N LYS A 112 -0.85 -10.61 -9.29
CA LYS A 112 -1.84 -11.64 -8.94
C LYS A 112 -2.60 -11.30 -7.66
N CYS A 113 -1.92 -10.79 -6.63
CA CYS A 113 -2.59 -10.41 -5.38
C CYS A 113 -3.65 -9.34 -5.62
N ASN A 114 -3.29 -8.25 -6.32
CA ASN A 114 -4.24 -7.20 -6.66
C ASN A 114 -5.40 -7.76 -7.50
N GLN A 115 -5.11 -8.53 -8.56
CA GLN A 115 -6.17 -9.12 -9.40
C GLN A 115 -7.17 -9.95 -8.60
N ILE A 116 -6.70 -10.78 -7.65
CA ILE A 116 -7.57 -11.64 -6.86
C ILE A 116 -8.41 -10.81 -5.87
N LEU A 117 -7.78 -9.83 -5.20
CA LEU A 117 -8.45 -9.00 -4.20
C LEU A 117 -9.46 -8.03 -4.85
N ASP A 118 -9.15 -7.49 -6.04
CA ASP A 118 -10.05 -6.60 -6.80
C ASP A 118 -11.31 -7.33 -7.29
N ALA A 119 -11.25 -8.66 -7.44
CA ALA A 119 -12.36 -9.49 -7.88
C ALA A 119 -13.29 -9.94 -6.73
N GLU A 120 -12.93 -9.64 -5.48
CA GLU A 120 -13.74 -9.97 -4.30
C GLU A 120 -14.88 -8.94 -4.11
N HIS A 121 -15.61 -9.08 -3.00
CA HIS A 121 -16.74 -8.20 -2.67
C HIS A 121 -16.33 -6.72 -2.69
N GLU A 122 -17.24 -5.84 -3.10
CA GLU A 122 -16.98 -4.40 -3.28
C GLU A 122 -16.37 -3.72 -2.05
N ASP A 123 -16.85 -4.04 -0.84
CA ASP A 123 -16.23 -3.54 0.42
C ASP A 123 -14.75 -3.93 0.56
N ILE A 124 -14.36 -5.14 0.16
CA ILE A 124 -12.95 -5.58 0.22
C ILE A 124 -12.12 -4.74 -0.76
N ALA A 125 -12.60 -4.60 -1.99
CA ALA A 125 -11.95 -3.77 -3.00
C ALA A 125 -11.86 -2.30 -2.55
N LEU A 126 -12.89 -1.76 -1.91
CA LEU A 126 -12.93 -0.40 -1.39
C LEU A 126 -11.81 -0.15 -0.37
N PHE A 127 -11.71 -0.99 0.67
CA PHE A 127 -10.67 -0.82 1.69
C PHE A 127 -9.26 -1.11 1.14
N LEU A 128 -9.14 -2.04 0.19
CA LEU A 128 -7.87 -2.30 -0.49
C LEU A 128 -7.41 -1.07 -1.27
N HIS A 129 -8.28 -0.51 -2.10
CA HIS A 129 -8.00 0.69 -2.89
C HIS A 129 -7.72 1.89 -2.00
N LEU A 130 -8.45 2.07 -0.91
CA LEU A 130 -8.16 3.10 0.08
C LEU A 130 -6.70 2.98 0.56
N GLY A 131 -6.29 1.79 0.99
CA GLY A 131 -4.91 1.53 1.42
C GLY A 131 -3.88 1.85 0.34
N GLN A 132 -4.11 1.36 -0.89
CA GLN A 132 -3.21 1.63 -2.00
C GLN A 132 -3.09 3.12 -2.31
N LYS A 133 -4.20 3.87 -2.32
CA LYS A 133 -4.20 5.30 -2.63
C LYS A 133 -3.56 6.14 -1.52
N ILE A 134 -3.75 5.77 -0.26
CA ILE A 134 -3.05 6.41 0.86
C ILE A 134 -1.55 6.19 0.80
N GLU A 135 -1.11 4.97 0.48
CA GLU A 135 0.32 4.71 0.28
C GLU A 135 0.89 5.45 -0.94
N LEU A 136 0.15 5.50 -2.04
CA LEU A 136 0.54 6.27 -3.22
C LEU A 136 0.67 7.77 -2.89
N PHE A 137 -0.17 8.29 -2.00
CA PHE A 137 -0.07 9.68 -1.52
C PHE A 137 1.24 9.91 -0.77
N ASP A 138 1.57 9.04 0.20
CA ASP A 138 2.84 9.09 0.94
C ASP A 138 4.04 9.11 -0.02
N ILE A 139 4.01 8.23 -1.03
CA ILE A 139 5.03 8.16 -2.07
C ILE A 139 5.10 9.47 -2.87
N GLN A 140 3.97 9.94 -3.40
CA GLN A 140 3.96 11.16 -4.22
C GLN A 140 4.43 12.39 -3.41
N LEU A 141 4.10 12.48 -2.12
CA LEU A 141 4.64 13.50 -1.22
C LEU A 141 6.17 13.40 -1.09
N ARG A 142 6.72 12.21 -0.85
CA ARG A 142 8.18 12.00 -0.73
C ARG A 142 8.94 12.42 -1.98
N PHE A 143 8.37 12.10 -3.14
CA PHE A 143 8.98 12.40 -4.44
C PHE A 143 8.56 13.76 -5.02
N GLN A 144 7.79 14.56 -4.27
CA GLN A 144 7.29 15.87 -4.69
C GLN A 144 6.57 15.83 -6.06
N GLN A 145 5.78 14.77 -6.26
CA GLN A 145 5.00 14.54 -7.48
C GLN A 145 3.65 15.26 -7.42
N ASP A 146 3.04 15.50 -8.59
CA ASP A 146 1.71 16.08 -8.67
C ASP A 146 0.65 15.14 -8.07
N LEU A 147 -0.15 15.69 -7.16
CA LEU A 147 -1.19 14.97 -6.41
C LEU A 147 -2.58 15.13 -7.02
N THR A 148 -2.74 15.96 -8.07
CA THR A 148 -4.06 16.38 -8.59
C THR A 148 -4.96 15.20 -8.95
N GLN A 149 -4.44 14.23 -9.72
CA GLN A 149 -5.22 13.05 -10.10
C GLN A 149 -5.53 12.16 -8.89
N LEU A 150 -4.54 11.93 -8.02
CA LEU A 150 -4.71 11.09 -6.85
C LEU A 150 -5.77 11.65 -5.89
N LEU A 151 -5.82 12.97 -5.72
CA LEU A 151 -6.84 13.64 -4.92
C LEU A 151 -8.25 13.39 -5.47
N GLN A 152 -8.43 13.43 -6.79
CA GLN A 152 -9.73 13.16 -7.41
C GLN A 152 -10.17 11.70 -7.21
N GLU A 153 -9.24 10.75 -7.34
CA GLU A 153 -9.52 9.33 -7.13
C GLU A 153 -9.85 9.02 -5.65
N LEU A 154 -9.15 9.65 -4.71
CA LEU A 154 -9.43 9.53 -3.28
C LEU A 154 -10.78 10.15 -2.89
N GLU A 155 -11.18 11.27 -3.49
CA GLU A 155 -12.50 11.87 -3.26
C GLU A 155 -13.62 10.86 -3.57
N GLN A 156 -13.49 10.13 -4.67
CA GLN A 156 -14.48 9.12 -5.08
C GLN A 156 -14.55 7.96 -4.08
N LEU A 157 -13.41 7.47 -3.60
CA LEU A 157 -13.36 6.42 -2.58
C LEU A 157 -13.94 6.89 -1.24
N LEU A 158 -13.65 8.13 -0.84
CA LEU A 158 -14.17 8.71 0.39
C LEU A 158 -15.69 8.90 0.33
N GLN A 159 -16.24 9.23 -0.83
CA GLN A 159 -17.69 9.27 -1.00
C GLN A 159 -18.33 7.89 -0.78
N GLN A 160 -17.72 6.82 -1.30
CA GLN A 160 -18.21 5.45 -1.06
C GLN A 160 -18.10 5.06 0.42
N LEU A 161 -17.03 5.45 1.11
CA LEU A 161 -16.89 5.24 2.55
C LEU A 161 -17.94 6.01 3.35
N ASN A 162 -18.29 7.23 2.93
CA ASN A 162 -19.35 8.02 3.57
C ASN A 162 -20.71 7.31 3.49
N ASP A 163 -21.00 6.61 2.39
CA ASP A 163 -22.22 5.82 2.21
C ASP A 163 -22.26 4.61 3.18
N LEU A 164 -21.08 4.13 3.62
CA LEU A 164 -20.91 3.14 4.69
C LEU A 164 -20.88 3.74 6.10
N GLY A 165 -21.13 5.06 6.24
CA GLY A 165 -21.18 5.76 7.52
C GLY A 165 -19.86 6.36 7.99
N TRP A 166 -18.81 6.37 7.16
CA TRP A 166 -17.48 6.92 7.52
C TRP A 166 -17.37 8.45 7.37
N ASN A 167 -18.43 9.16 7.75
CA ASN A 167 -18.60 10.59 7.47
C ASN A 167 -17.63 11.55 8.20
N LYS A 168 -16.94 11.09 9.24
CA LYS A 168 -15.99 11.90 10.02
C LYS A 168 -14.73 12.30 9.25
N LEU A 169 -14.46 11.67 8.11
CA LEU A 169 -13.30 11.99 7.26
C LEU A 169 -13.49 13.23 6.39
N THR A 170 -14.72 13.74 6.26
CA THR A 170 -15.05 14.87 5.36
C THR A 170 -14.22 16.12 5.65
N GLN A 171 -14.10 16.52 6.92
CA GLN A 171 -13.36 17.72 7.29
C GLN A 171 -11.83 17.54 7.16
N PRO A 172 -11.22 16.47 7.71
CA PRO A 172 -9.79 16.20 7.48
C PRO A 172 -9.43 16.09 6.00
N TRP A 173 -10.32 15.51 5.19
CA TRP A 173 -10.13 15.41 3.75
C TRP A 173 -10.12 16.77 3.05
N GLN A 174 -11.06 17.66 3.41
CA GLN A 174 -11.09 19.01 2.84
C GLN A 174 -9.80 19.78 3.15
N LEU A 175 -9.29 19.68 4.39
CA LEU A 175 -8.01 20.28 4.77
C LEU A 175 -6.86 19.73 3.92
N LEU A 176 -6.82 18.42 3.70
CA LEU A 176 -5.78 17.78 2.89
C LEU A 176 -5.81 18.22 1.42
N LYS A 177 -7.00 18.43 0.84
CA LYS A 177 -7.13 18.95 -0.53
C LYS A 177 -6.62 20.39 -0.65
N ASP A 178 -6.96 21.23 0.32
CA ASP A 178 -6.60 22.64 0.30
C ASP A 178 -5.09 22.82 0.55
N TYR A 179 -4.50 21.95 1.38
CA TYR A 179 -3.09 21.98 1.74
C TYR A 179 -2.46 20.58 1.68
N PRO A 180 -2.14 20.05 0.48
CA PRO A 180 -1.64 18.69 0.30
C PRO A 180 -0.17 18.58 0.73
N ASN A 181 0.07 18.63 2.04
CA ASN A 181 1.38 18.58 2.67
C ASN A 181 1.43 17.51 3.77
N TRP A 182 2.62 17.33 4.34
CA TRP A 182 2.84 16.32 5.39
C TRP A 182 1.94 16.49 6.61
N GLU A 183 1.73 17.72 7.09
CA GLU A 183 0.92 17.97 8.29
C GLU A 183 -0.55 17.58 8.07
N ALA A 184 -1.14 18.03 6.96
CA ALA A 184 -2.51 17.69 6.62
C ALA A 184 -2.65 16.18 6.32
N TYR A 185 -1.65 15.58 5.68
CA TYR A 185 -1.65 14.14 5.38
C TYR A 185 -1.59 13.29 6.65
N TYR A 186 -0.74 13.65 7.61
CA TYR A 186 -0.68 12.97 8.90
C TYR A 186 -1.95 13.17 9.71
N ASN A 187 -2.55 14.37 9.70
CA ASN A 187 -3.84 14.60 10.34
C ASN A 187 -4.93 13.71 9.74
N PHE A 188 -5.04 13.68 8.41
CA PHE A 188 -6.00 12.86 7.70
C PHE A 188 -5.83 11.37 8.01
N THR A 189 -4.61 10.85 7.89
CA THR A 189 -4.34 9.42 8.12
C THR A 189 -4.58 9.03 9.59
N GLN A 190 -4.25 9.89 10.56
CA GLN A 190 -4.60 9.66 11.96
C GLN A 190 -6.11 9.55 12.18
N GLN A 191 -6.91 10.45 11.58
CA GLN A 191 -8.36 10.38 11.69
C GLN A 191 -8.92 9.13 10.99
N LEU A 192 -8.31 8.71 9.89
CA LEU A 192 -8.64 7.46 9.22
C LEU A 192 -8.35 6.24 10.10
N GLU A 193 -7.22 6.18 10.79
CA GLU A 193 -6.92 5.10 11.75
C GLU A 193 -7.97 5.02 12.86
N TYR A 194 -8.39 6.16 13.44
CA TYR A 194 -9.44 6.18 14.47
C TYR A 194 -10.80 5.66 14.00
N MET A 195 -11.09 5.72 12.70
CA MET A 195 -12.32 5.15 12.16
C MET A 195 -12.32 3.62 12.19
N PHE A 196 -11.16 2.97 12.13
CA PHE A 196 -11.05 1.52 12.28
C PHE A 196 -11.15 1.05 13.74
N GLU A 197 -10.90 1.94 14.72
CA GLU A 197 -10.95 1.62 16.16
C GLU A 197 -12.33 1.87 16.80
N ALA A 198 -13.21 2.60 16.12
CA ALA A 198 -14.54 2.98 16.58
C ALA A 198 -15.55 1.81 16.55
#